data_AF-A0A9D9I0T4-F1
#
_entry.id   AF-A0A9D9I0T4-F1
#
_cell.length_a   1.000
_cell.length_b   1.000
_cell.length_c   1.000
_cell.angle_alpha   90.00
_cell.angle_beta   90.00
_cell.angle_gamma   90.00
#
_symmetry.space_group_name_H-M   'P 1'
#
loop_
_entity.id
_entity.type
_entity.pdbx_description
1 polymer ?
#
loop_
_entity_poly.entity_id
_entity_poly.type
_entity_poly.pdbx_seq_one_letter_code
_entity_poly.pdbx_strand_id
1 'polypeptide(L)'
;LSAIDMQELEKILWSELGTKEDYKKEYGDTPIGLLIRKIVGLDRKAVNEAFSEFLSEEKLNVNQIRFVRLMIDYIVTNGNIENNAVLMEEPFRSVGSITTLFQNDMTTAREIMDVVSEIKKNSEEIA
;
A
#
# COMPACT_ATOMS: atom_id res chain seq x y z
N LEU A 1 7.16 11.71 5.01
CA LEU A 1 8.05 12.73 4.41
C LEU A 1 7.22 13.99 4.24
N SER A 2 7.72 15.12 4.71
CA SER A 2 7.14 16.43 4.39
C SER A 2 7.46 16.78 2.94
N ALA A 3 6.74 17.76 2.38
CA ALA A 3 7.04 18.26 1.04
C ALA A 3 8.46 18.83 0.92
N ILE A 4 8.99 19.39 2.01
CA ILE A 4 10.36 19.93 2.08
C ILE A 4 11.37 18.78 1.98
N ASP A 5 11.18 17.70 2.73
CA ASP A 5 12.05 16.52 2.69
C ASP A 5 12.10 15.92 1.27
N MET A 6 10.97 15.96 0.54
CA MET A 6 10.92 15.45 -0.83
C MET A 6 11.72 16.33 -1.80
N GLN A 7 11.60 17.66 -1.69
CA GLN A 7 12.37 18.59 -2.53
C GLN A 7 13.88 18.47 -2.28
N GLU A 8 14.30 18.29 -1.03
CA GLU A 8 15.71 18.07 -0.71
C GLU A 8 16.21 16.75 -1.30
N LEU A 9 15.41 15.69 -1.21
CA LEU A 9 15.77 14.39 -1.78
C LEU A 9 15.87 14.45 -3.31
N GLU A 10 14.93 15.11 -3.98
CA GLU A 10 14.99 15.37 -5.41
C GLU A 10 16.28 16.11 -5.78
N LYS A 11 16.60 17.18 -5.03
CA LYS A 11 17.84 17.94 -5.27
C LYS A 11 19.07 17.05 -5.18
N ILE A 12 19.18 16.20 -4.15
CA ILE A 12 20.31 15.27 -3.98
C ILE A 12 20.38 14.31 -5.17
N LEU A 13 19.25 13.69 -5.54
CA LEU A 13 19.19 12.72 -6.64
C LEU A 13 19.58 13.34 -7.99
N TRP A 14 19.09 14.55 -8.28
CA TRP A 14 19.25 15.22 -9.59
C TRP A 14 20.47 16.12 -9.73
N SER A 15 21.16 16.42 -8.62
CA SER A 15 22.28 17.37 -8.62
C SER A 15 23.56 16.79 -8.04
N GLU A 16 23.47 15.79 -7.14
CA GLU A 16 24.63 15.23 -6.45
C GLU A 16 24.94 13.79 -6.89
N LEU A 17 23.90 12.97 -7.12
CA LEU A 17 24.07 11.56 -7.47
C LEU A 17 24.01 11.29 -8.98
N GLY A 18 23.32 12.14 -9.74
CA GLY A 18 23.13 11.98 -11.18
C GLY A 18 22.14 13.02 -11.71
N THR A 19 21.52 12.76 -12.86
CA THR A 19 20.48 13.62 -13.43
C THR A 19 19.09 12.98 -13.35
N LYS A 20 18.03 13.78 -13.57
CA LYS A 20 16.65 13.27 -13.67
C LYS A 20 16.49 12.29 -14.84
N GLU A 21 17.21 12.52 -15.93
CA GLU A 21 17.26 11.61 -17.08
C GLU A 21 17.88 10.25 -16.71
N ASP A 22 18.97 10.23 -15.94
CA ASP A 22 19.62 8.98 -15.49
C ASP A 22 18.65 8.13 -14.67
N TYR A 23 17.89 8.76 -13.78
CA TYR A 23 16.87 8.06 -13.02
C TYR A 23 15.73 7.56 -13.88
N LYS A 24 15.24 8.37 -14.82
CA LYS A 24 14.16 7.94 -15.72
C LYS A 24 14.59 6.76 -16.60
N LYS A 25 15.88 6.66 -16.93
CA LYS A 25 16.44 5.51 -17.65
C LYS A 25 16.42 4.22 -16.81
N GLU A 26 16.72 4.31 -15.52
CA GLU A 26 16.78 3.14 -14.63
C GLU A 26 15.40 2.74 -14.07
N TYR A 27 14.57 3.73 -13.71
CA TYR A 27 13.31 3.53 -12.98
C TYR A 27 12.06 3.94 -13.77
N GLY A 28 12.20 4.37 -15.02
CA GLY A 28 11.08 4.81 -15.85
C GLY A 28 10.38 6.04 -15.28
N ASP A 29 9.05 6.09 -15.42
CA ASP A 29 8.20 7.16 -14.88
C ASP A 29 7.79 6.92 -13.41
N THR A 30 8.51 6.05 -12.68
CA THR A 30 8.21 5.76 -11.28
C THR A 30 8.46 6.98 -10.40
N PRO A 31 7.44 7.52 -9.69
CA PRO A 31 7.63 8.66 -8.80
C PRO A 31 8.61 8.34 -7.65
N ILE A 32 9.45 9.29 -7.24
CA ILE A 32 10.46 9.06 -6.18
C ILE A 32 9.78 8.67 -4.86
N GLY A 33 8.67 9.34 -4.52
CA GLY A 33 7.88 9.00 -3.34
C GLY A 33 7.40 7.55 -3.30
N LEU A 34 7.21 6.92 -4.46
CA LEU A 34 6.89 5.49 -4.55
C LEU A 34 8.12 4.61 -4.31
N LEU A 35 9.29 4.94 -4.88
CA LEU A 35 10.53 4.19 -4.62
C LEU A 35 10.94 4.26 -3.15
N ILE A 36 10.87 5.43 -2.52
CA ILE A 36 11.23 5.58 -1.11
C ILE A 36 10.30 4.75 -0.23
N ARG A 37 8.99 4.73 -0.51
CA ARG A 37 8.05 3.85 0.21
C ARG A 37 8.30 2.37 -0.07
N LYS A 38 8.74 1.98 -1.27
CA LYS A 38 9.17 0.60 -1.56
C LYS A 38 10.44 0.21 -0.79
N ILE A 39 11.33 1.16 -0.49
CA ILE A 39 12.57 0.92 0.27
C ILE A 39 12.34 0.94 1.79
N VAL A 40 11.57 1.91 2.28
CA VAL A 40 11.39 2.19 3.71
C VAL A 40 10.15 1.51 4.29
N GLY A 41 9.15 1.19 3.46
CA GLY A 41 7.83 0.73 3.90
C GLY A 41 6.92 1.88 4.36
N LEU A 42 5.70 1.54 4.77
CA LEU A 42 4.76 2.46 5.41
C LEU A 42 4.75 2.29 6.93
N ASP A 43 4.49 3.39 7.63
CA ASP A 43 4.31 3.34 9.08
C ASP A 43 3.10 2.46 9.45
N ARG A 44 3.37 1.39 10.20
CA ARG A 44 2.35 0.41 10.59
C ARG A 44 1.21 1.01 11.38
N LYS A 45 1.47 2.02 12.22
CA LYS A 45 0.43 2.66 13.02
C LYS A 45 -0.56 3.39 12.11
N ALA A 46 -0.06 4.16 11.13
CA ALA A 46 -0.89 4.84 10.15
C ALA A 46 -1.72 3.86 9.31
N VAL A 47 -1.14 2.75 8.86
CA VAL A 47 -1.88 1.73 8.10
C VAL A 47 -2.95 1.06 8.98
N ASN A 48 -2.62 0.70 10.22
CA ASN A 48 -3.60 0.15 11.17
C ASN A 48 -4.76 1.12 11.43
N GLU A 49 -4.48 2.42 11.52
CA GLU A 49 -5.51 3.44 11.72
C GLU A 49 -6.45 3.53 10.52
N ALA A 50 -5.92 3.50 9.29
CA ALA A 50 -6.71 3.46 8.07
C ALA A 50 -7.63 2.23 7.96
N PHE A 51 -7.21 1.09 8.52
CA PHE A 51 -7.99 -0.16 8.53
C PHE A 51 -8.76 -0.41 9.84
N SER A 52 -8.73 0.52 10.79
CA SER A 52 -9.16 0.28 12.18
C SER A 52 -10.61 -0.21 12.31
N GLU A 53 -11.52 0.32 11.49
CA GLU A 53 -12.94 -0.09 11.44
C GLU A 53 -13.12 -1.58 11.07
N PHE A 54 -12.21 -2.14 10.29
CA PHE A 54 -12.26 -3.53 9.81
C PHE A 54 -11.53 -4.51 10.73
N LEU A 55 -10.92 -4.04 11.83
CA LEU A 55 -10.20 -4.89 12.78
C LEU A 55 -11.03 -5.27 14.01
N SER A 56 -12.32 -4.92 14.01
CA SER A 56 -13.28 -5.28 15.07
C SER A 56 -14.01 -6.60 14.76
N GLU A 57 -14.12 -7.46 15.77
CA GLU A 57 -14.90 -8.72 15.71
C GLU A 57 -16.42 -8.47 15.65
N GLU A 58 -16.88 -7.23 15.89
CA GLU A 58 -18.29 -6.85 15.70
C GLU A 58 -18.64 -6.71 14.20
N LYS A 59 -17.67 -6.36 13.34
CA LYS A 59 -17.87 -6.14 11.90
C LYS A 59 -17.44 -7.35 11.08
N LEU A 60 -16.29 -7.96 11.41
CA LEU A 60 -15.68 -9.03 10.63
C LEU A 60 -15.46 -10.31 11.46
N ASN A 61 -15.58 -11.47 10.81
CA ASN A 61 -15.19 -12.74 11.42
C ASN A 61 -13.67 -12.94 11.43
N VAL A 62 -13.19 -13.93 12.18
CA VAL A 62 -11.76 -14.23 12.36
C VAL A 62 -10.98 -14.40 11.05
N ASN A 63 -11.57 -15.04 10.03
CA ASN A 63 -10.89 -15.25 8.74
C ASN A 63 -10.82 -13.96 7.92
N GLN A 64 -11.88 -13.15 7.94
CA GLN A 64 -11.90 -11.83 7.31
C GLN A 64 -10.89 -10.88 7.99
N ILE A 65 -10.85 -10.84 9.32
CA ILE A 65 -9.86 -10.05 10.08
C ILE A 65 -8.44 -10.51 9.73
N ARG A 66 -8.20 -11.82 9.66
CA ARG A 66 -6.89 -12.36 9.29
C ARG A 66 -6.48 -11.91 7.89
N PHE A 67 -7.41 -11.92 6.93
CA PHE A 67 -7.16 -11.41 5.58
C PHE A 67 -6.81 -9.92 5.59
N VAL A 68 -7.55 -9.10 6.35
CA VAL A 68 -7.25 -7.67 6.50
C VAL A 68 -5.87 -7.43 7.09
N ARG A 69 -5.49 -8.19 8.12
CA ARG A 69 -4.15 -8.12 8.72
C ARG A 69 -3.04 -8.46 7.72
N LEU A 70 -3.24 -9.46 6.85
CA LEU A 70 -2.28 -9.76 5.79
C LEU A 70 -2.13 -8.59 4.80
N MET A 71 -3.21 -7.87 4.47
CA MET A 71 -3.09 -6.69 3.61
C MET A 71 -2.33 -5.58 4.31
N ILE A 72 -2.57 -5.35 5.60
CA ILE A 72 -1.80 -4.39 6.41
C ILE A 72 -0.32 -4.75 6.38
N ASP A 73 0.02 -6.01 6.67
CA ASP A 73 1.41 -6.49 6.67
C ASP A 73 2.08 -6.29 5.31
N TYR A 74 1.36 -6.60 4.23
CA TYR A 74 1.83 -6.41 2.87
C TYR A 74 2.06 -4.93 2.55
N ILE A 75 1.10 -4.05 2.86
CA ILE A 75 1.17 -2.61 2.60
C ILE A 75 2.29 -1.96 3.42
N VAL A 76 2.45 -2.35 4.69
CA VAL A 76 3.56 -1.87 5.53
C VAL A 76 4.92 -2.22 4.92
N THR A 77 5.04 -3.42 4.35
CA THR A 77 6.31 -3.89 3.78
C THR A 77 6.57 -3.32 2.39
N ASN A 78 5.55 -3.25 1.53
CA ASN A 78 5.70 -2.96 0.10
C ASN A 78 5.27 -1.54 -0.29
N GLY A 79 4.73 -0.78 0.65
CA GLY A 79 4.25 0.58 0.46
C GLY A 79 2.83 0.69 -0.08
N ASN A 80 2.35 -0.26 -0.90
CA ASN A 80 0.97 -0.33 -1.38
C ASN A 80 0.66 -1.73 -1.97
N ILE A 81 -0.56 -1.91 -2.48
CA ILE A 81 -0.92 -3.02 -3.38
C ILE A 81 -1.00 -2.47 -4.81
N GLU A 82 0.07 -2.66 -5.58
CA GLU A 82 0.15 -2.13 -6.94
C GLU A 82 -0.78 -2.88 -7.92
N ASN A 83 -0.81 -4.21 -7.79
CA ASN A 83 -1.61 -5.14 -8.59
C ASN A 83 -2.41 -6.09 -7.68
N ASN A 84 -3.73 -6.08 -7.82
CA ASN A 84 -4.64 -6.92 -7.02
C ASN A 84 -4.44 -8.43 -7.21
N ALA A 85 -3.71 -8.87 -8.24
CA ALA A 85 -3.34 -10.27 -8.44
C ALA A 85 -2.61 -10.85 -7.21
N VAL A 86 -1.87 -10.03 -6.46
CA VAL A 86 -1.18 -10.49 -5.24
C VAL A 86 -2.13 -11.04 -4.18
N LEU A 87 -3.39 -10.57 -4.16
CA LEU A 87 -4.42 -11.08 -3.24
C LEU A 87 -4.89 -12.50 -3.59
N MET A 88 -4.44 -13.06 -4.72
CA MET A 88 -4.67 -14.44 -5.13
C MET A 88 -3.44 -15.34 -4.87
N GLU A 89 -2.35 -14.78 -4.36
CA GLU A 89 -1.10 -15.48 -4.07
C GLU A 89 -0.95 -15.77 -2.57
N GLU A 90 0.08 -16.51 -2.17
CA GLU A 90 0.39 -16.66 -0.75
C GLU A 90 0.90 -15.32 -0.16
N PRO A 91 0.58 -15.00 1.11
CA PRO A 91 -0.19 -15.78 2.08
C PRO A 91 -1.72 -15.61 1.99
N PHE A 92 -2.23 -14.73 1.14
CA PHE A 92 -3.67 -14.43 1.03
C PHE A 92 -4.51 -15.65 0.66
N ARG A 93 -4.03 -16.42 -0.33
CA ARG A 93 -4.68 -17.63 -0.81
C ARG A 93 -4.91 -18.66 0.29
N SER A 94 -4.01 -18.76 1.27
CA SER A 94 -4.17 -19.67 2.42
C SER A 94 -5.35 -19.33 3.34
N VAL A 95 -5.79 -18.06 3.35
CA VAL A 95 -6.94 -17.59 4.15
C VAL A 95 -8.25 -17.69 3.34
N GLY A 96 -8.15 -17.53 2.02
CA GLY A 96 -9.28 -17.55 1.08
C GLY A 96 -9.30 -16.29 0.22
N SER A 97 -9.95 -16.35 -0.96
CA SER A 97 -10.09 -15.15 -1.79
C SER A 97 -11.02 -14.14 -1.13
N ILE A 98 -10.81 -12.85 -1.42
CA ILE A 98 -11.71 -11.78 -0.95
C ILE A 98 -13.16 -12.03 -1.37
N THR A 99 -13.40 -12.58 -2.56
CA THR A 99 -14.75 -12.90 -3.04
C THR A 99 -15.43 -14.00 -2.23
N THR A 100 -14.68 -15.02 -1.79
CA THR A 100 -15.23 -16.09 -0.95
C THR A 100 -15.42 -15.63 0.49
N LEU A 101 -14.44 -14.90 1.04
CA LEU A 101 -14.47 -14.40 2.42
C LEU A 101 -15.62 -13.41 2.66
N PHE A 102 -15.99 -12.64 1.65
CA PHE A 102 -17.01 -11.59 1.74
C PHE A 102 -18.25 -11.87 0.87
N GLN A 103 -18.48 -13.14 0.51
CA GLN A 103 -19.59 -13.53 -0.38
C GLN A 103 -20.98 -13.03 0.07
N ASN A 104 -21.18 -12.86 1.39
CA ASN A 104 -22.45 -12.41 1.98
C ASN A 104 -22.46 -10.89 2.25
N ASP A 105 -21.34 -10.20 2.07
CA ASP A 105 -21.20 -8.76 2.31
C ASP A 105 -20.11 -8.17 1.40
N MET A 106 -20.43 -8.10 0.11
CA MET A 106 -19.55 -7.52 -0.90
C MET A 106 -19.41 -5.99 -0.77
N THR A 107 -20.28 -5.34 0.01
CA THR A 107 -20.16 -3.92 0.32
C THR A 107 -18.93 -3.68 1.19
N THR A 108 -18.79 -4.42 2.29
CA THR A 108 -17.61 -4.33 3.15
C THR A 108 -16.32 -4.70 2.40
N ALA A 109 -16.34 -5.67 1.48
CA ALA A 109 -15.19 -5.96 0.64
C ALA A 109 -14.78 -4.76 -0.24
N ARG A 110 -15.75 -4.01 -0.76
CA ARG A 110 -15.48 -2.80 -1.55
C ARG A 110 -14.88 -1.71 -0.67
N GLU A 111 -15.45 -1.44 0.51
CA GLU A 111 -14.93 -0.42 1.44
C GLU A 111 -13.46 -0.70 1.81
N ILE A 112 -13.12 -1.96 2.06
CA ILE A 112 -11.74 -2.38 2.33
C ILE A 112 -10.82 -2.08 1.14
N MET A 113 -11.26 -2.36 -0.09
CA MET A 113 -10.48 -2.09 -1.30
C MET A 113 -10.40 -0.59 -1.63
N ASP A 114 -11.37 0.21 -1.20
CA ASP A 114 -11.33 1.66 -1.32
C ASP A 114 -10.20 2.22 -0.45
N VAL A 115 -10.04 1.74 0.79
CA VAL A 115 -8.88 2.11 1.64
C VAL A 115 -7.55 1.74 0.99
N VAL A 116 -7.44 0.54 0.39
CA VAL A 116 -6.23 0.14 -0.36
C VAL A 116 -5.96 1.11 -1.52
N SER A 117 -7.02 1.51 -2.24
CA SER A 117 -6.93 2.43 -3.37
C SER A 117 -6.53 3.84 -2.94
N GLU A 118 -7.03 4.32 -1.81
CA GLU A 118 -6.63 5.60 -1.22
C GLU A 118 -5.16 5.61 -0.80
N ILE A 119 -4.68 4.53 -0.18
CA ILE A 119 -3.25 4.38 0.16
C ILE A 119 -2.39 4.40 -1.10
N LYS A 120 -2.80 3.69 -2.15
CA LYS A 120 -2.11 3.70 -3.44
C LYS A 120 -2.09 5.10 -4.04
N LYS A 121 -3.22 5.79 -4.09
CA LYS A 121 -3.33 7.16 -4.60
C LYS A 121 -2.43 8.12 -3.83
N ASN A 122 -2.43 8.07 -2.50
CA ASN A 122 -1.53 8.87 -1.67
C ASN A 122 -0.05 8.53 -1.91
N SER A 123 0.25 7.31 -2.33
CA SER A 123 1.60 6.90 -2.71
C SER A 123 2.06 7.49 -4.06
N GLU A 124 1.11 7.79 -4.94
CA GLU A 124 1.33 8.32 -6.30
C GLU A 124 1.22 9.86 -6.36
N GLU A 125 0.33 10.49 -5.59
CA GLU A 125 0.07 11.94 -5.62
C GLU A 125 0.98 12.76 -4.69
N ILE A 126 1.43 12.19 -3.57
CA ILE A 126 2.39 12.83 -2.66
C ILE A 126 3.82 12.48 -3.10
N ALA A 127 4.05 12.36 -4.40
CA ALA A 127 5.31 11.97 -5.00
C ALA A 127 5.77 12.98 -6.05
#